data_AF-A0A6A3KE49-F1
#
_entry.id   AF-A0A6A3KE49-F1
#
_cell.length_a   1.000
_cell.length_b   1.000
_cell.length_c   1.000
_cell.angle_alpha   90.00
_cell.angle_beta   90.00
_cell.angle_gamma   90.00
#
_symmetry.space_group_name_H-M   'P 1'
#
loop_
_entity.id
_entity.type
_entity.pdbx_description
1 polymer ?
#
loop_
_entity_poly.entity_id
_entity_poly.type
_entity_poly.pdbx_seq_one_letter_code
_entity_poly.pdbx_strand_id
1 'polypeptide(L)'
;MTKRRSTRADTKAPSLPPPASRKRNDAAESSPLWLSICCNLLPNALVIAVAAAAVWFEFTTGGVYVHSPGLQMLLKRLFIVWVCLAVRTQLTDFVTPQALARRPPSLRKEAVRHARALFAAVTANLLGTTIIRPVFGAAPQIEETLRLVVPIYFFVEVVLDGLRVPMPLLKAVVGLGVSWLKAVTIPKLVMEWQTNTDAHPLGFLAVSTANLYASGAVVRYLANYSRTHRVLDLSLGAFGFILQIVGTSAVIGVVAHVANHFVSNEERIMEARVLYFCVAWFALDKYWKKALGDLFVKLLTSPAKSKTS
;
A
#
# COMPACT_ATOMS: atom_id res chain seq x y z
N MET A 1 -41.08 7.61 -58.33
CA MET A 1 -41.99 6.86 -57.43
C MET A 1 -41.32 5.57 -56.96
N THR A 2 -41.81 4.94 -55.90
CA THR A 2 -41.19 3.76 -55.23
C THR A 2 -41.96 2.46 -55.46
N LYS A 3 -41.24 1.32 -55.55
CA LYS A 3 -41.60 -0.10 -55.25
C LYS A 3 -40.66 -1.05 -56.02
N ARG A 4 -40.33 -2.27 -55.57
CA ARG A 4 -40.27 -2.88 -54.22
C ARG A 4 -39.34 -4.12 -54.30
N ARG A 5 -38.90 -4.68 -53.16
CA ARG A 5 -38.06 -5.92 -53.09
C ARG A 5 -38.79 -7.17 -53.60
N SER A 6 -38.01 -8.17 -54.02
CA SER A 6 -38.20 -9.58 -53.60
C SER A 6 -36.84 -10.32 -53.53
N THR A 7 -36.81 -11.51 -52.92
CA THR A 7 -35.59 -12.22 -52.45
C THR A 7 -35.61 -13.72 -52.73
N ARG A 8 -34.45 -14.35 -52.98
CA ARG A 8 -34.22 -15.81 -52.83
C ARG A 8 -32.73 -16.15 -52.60
N ALA A 9 -32.45 -17.36 -52.12
CA ALA A 9 -31.14 -17.89 -51.67
C ALA A 9 -31.09 -19.43 -51.93
N ASP A 10 -29.99 -20.18 -51.76
CA ASP A 10 -28.64 -19.87 -51.22
C ASP A 10 -27.52 -20.07 -52.30
N THR A 11 -26.38 -20.77 -52.21
CA THR A 11 -25.82 -21.71 -51.21
C THR A 11 -24.27 -21.72 -51.16
N LYS A 12 -23.70 -21.75 -49.95
CA LYS A 12 -22.33 -22.18 -49.53
C LYS A 12 -21.19 -22.30 -50.57
N ALA A 13 -20.08 -21.61 -50.27
CA ALA A 13 -18.73 -22.22 -50.19
C ALA A 13 -17.84 -21.39 -49.22
N PRO A 14 -16.95 -22.00 -48.40
CA PRO A 14 -16.13 -21.25 -47.43
C PRO A 14 -14.78 -20.81 -48.02
N SER A 15 -14.42 -19.54 -47.88
CA SER A 15 -13.08 -19.03 -48.17
C SER A 15 -12.15 -19.20 -46.97
N LEU A 16 -10.94 -19.72 -47.21
CA LEU A 16 -9.89 -19.90 -46.20
C LEU A 16 -9.32 -18.54 -45.75
N PRO A 17 -8.94 -18.39 -44.46
CA PRO A 17 -8.25 -17.19 -43.99
C PRO A 17 -6.81 -17.12 -44.53
N PRO A 18 -6.28 -15.92 -44.83
CA PRO A 18 -4.89 -15.75 -45.25
C PRO A 18 -3.91 -16.12 -44.10
N PRO A 19 -2.67 -16.54 -44.43
CA PRO A 19 -1.79 -17.23 -43.50
C PRO A 19 -1.21 -16.33 -42.40
N ALA A 20 -0.91 -16.95 -41.25
CA ALA A 20 -0.35 -16.29 -40.09
C ALA A 20 1.07 -15.74 -40.37
N SER A 21 1.20 -14.42 -40.33
CA SER A 21 2.48 -13.72 -40.15
C SER A 21 2.32 -12.63 -39.08
N ARG A 22 3.34 -12.30 -38.27
CA ARG A 22 4.74 -12.76 -38.26
C ARG A 22 5.09 -13.48 -36.95
N LYS A 23 6.06 -14.40 -37.04
CA LYS A 23 6.76 -15.00 -35.90
C LYS A 23 7.49 -13.90 -35.12
N ARG A 24 6.93 -13.49 -33.97
CA ARG A 24 7.53 -12.47 -33.09
C ARG A 24 8.62 -13.08 -32.21
N ASN A 25 9.79 -13.29 -32.81
CA ASN A 25 11.03 -13.29 -32.04
C ASN A 25 11.27 -11.88 -31.46
N ASP A 26 12.27 -11.77 -30.59
CA ASP A 26 12.72 -10.51 -29.95
C ASP A 26 11.77 -9.93 -28.89
N ALA A 27 11.36 -10.80 -27.97
CA ALA A 27 11.43 -10.48 -26.55
C ALA A 27 12.20 -11.61 -25.86
N ALA A 28 13.23 -11.29 -25.06
CA ALA A 28 13.89 -12.27 -24.21
C ALA A 28 12.97 -12.56 -23.01
N GLU A 29 12.14 -13.58 -23.12
CA GLU A 29 11.27 -14.01 -22.02
C GLU A 29 12.12 -14.54 -20.86
N SER A 30 12.24 -13.72 -19.82
CA SER A 30 12.81 -14.15 -18.53
C SER A 30 12.05 -15.38 -18.06
N SER A 31 12.76 -16.48 -17.82
CA SER A 31 12.14 -17.80 -17.64
C SER A 31 11.06 -17.77 -16.54
N PRO A 32 9.98 -18.57 -16.65
CA PRO A 32 8.90 -18.58 -15.66
C PRO A 32 9.40 -18.97 -14.26
N LEU A 33 10.50 -19.73 -14.18
CA LEU A 33 11.22 -20.01 -12.94
C LEU A 33 11.85 -18.75 -12.34
N TRP A 34 12.59 -17.94 -13.12
CA TRP A 34 13.16 -16.68 -12.65
C TRP A 34 12.10 -15.67 -12.21
N LEU A 35 10.98 -15.56 -12.94
CA LEU A 35 9.86 -14.73 -12.52
C LEU A 35 9.22 -15.23 -11.22
N SER A 36 9.05 -16.55 -11.04
CA SER A 36 8.56 -17.12 -9.77
C SER A 36 9.51 -16.87 -8.60
N ILE A 37 10.83 -16.97 -8.82
CA ILE A 37 11.85 -16.67 -7.81
C ILE A 37 11.79 -15.19 -7.41
N CYS A 38 11.72 -14.27 -8.37
CA CYS A 38 11.69 -12.82 -8.12
C CYS A 38 10.38 -12.35 -7.47
N CYS A 39 9.24 -12.91 -7.87
CA CYS A 39 7.92 -12.50 -7.36
C CYS A 39 7.52 -13.17 -6.04
N ASN A 40 7.93 -14.42 -5.81
CA ASN A 40 7.47 -15.24 -4.69
C ASN A 40 8.60 -15.65 -3.74
N LEU A 41 9.57 -16.44 -4.22
CA LEU A 41 10.53 -17.12 -3.33
C LEU A 41 11.40 -16.12 -2.57
N LEU A 42 12.06 -15.21 -3.30
CA LEU A 42 13.02 -14.28 -2.72
C LEU A 42 12.35 -13.21 -1.82
N PRO A 43 11.20 -12.60 -2.20
CA PRO A 43 10.44 -11.75 -1.29
C PRO A 43 9.97 -12.46 -0.01
N ASN A 44 9.47 -13.71 -0.09
CA ASN A 44 9.04 -14.46 1.10
C ASN A 44 10.21 -14.74 2.04
N ALA A 45 11.33 -15.25 1.51
CA ALA A 45 12.51 -15.56 2.29
C ALA A 45 13.09 -14.30 2.99
N LEU A 46 13.18 -13.17 2.28
CA LEU A 46 13.68 -11.92 2.85
C LEU A 46 12.74 -11.36 3.93
N VAL A 47 11.42 -11.43 3.72
CA VAL A 47 10.40 -11.01 4.69
C VAL A 47 10.46 -11.84 5.98
N ILE A 48 10.64 -13.16 5.87
CA ILE A 48 10.80 -14.05 7.03
C ILE A 48 12.13 -13.78 7.75
N ALA A 49 13.25 -13.68 7.02
CA ALA A 49 14.57 -13.44 7.60
C ALA A 49 14.64 -12.09 8.34
N VAL A 50 14.06 -11.04 7.77
CA VAL A 50 14.02 -9.70 8.39
C VAL A 50 13.05 -9.66 9.58
N ALA A 51 11.92 -10.38 9.54
CA ALA A 51 11.04 -10.53 10.71
C ALA A 51 11.74 -11.26 11.87
N ALA A 52 12.48 -12.33 11.58
CA ALA A 52 13.26 -13.07 12.57
C ALA A 52 14.37 -12.20 13.18
N ALA A 53 15.14 -11.48 12.35
CA ALA A 53 16.16 -10.55 12.82
C ALA A 53 15.59 -9.39 13.65
N ALA A 54 14.43 -8.84 13.27
CA ALA A 54 13.77 -7.75 13.98
C ALA A 54 13.39 -8.12 15.42
N VAL A 55 12.99 -9.38 15.65
CA VAL A 55 12.69 -9.90 16.99
C VAL A 55 13.96 -10.31 17.74
N TRP A 56 14.89 -11.01 17.06
CA TRP A 56 16.13 -11.50 17.68
C TRP A 56 17.02 -10.38 18.22
N PHE A 57 17.09 -9.25 17.51
CA PHE A 57 17.82 -8.04 17.94
C PHE A 57 16.90 -6.98 18.59
N GLU A 58 15.65 -7.35 18.89
CA GLU A 58 14.63 -6.53 19.58
C GLU A 58 14.37 -5.15 18.95
N PHE A 59 14.63 -4.98 17.66
CA PHE A 59 14.47 -3.73 16.92
C PHE A 59 13.01 -3.23 16.82
N THR A 60 12.02 -4.06 17.18
CA THR A 60 10.59 -3.70 17.24
C THR A 60 10.01 -3.69 18.66
N THR A 61 10.78 -4.08 19.68
CA THR A 61 10.31 -4.29 21.06
C THR A 61 11.16 -3.58 22.11
N GLY A 62 12.49 -3.51 21.90
CA GLY A 62 13.44 -2.88 22.79
C GLY A 62 13.19 -1.37 22.91
N GLY A 63 13.07 -0.89 24.16
CA GLY A 63 12.64 0.48 24.47
C GLY A 63 13.47 1.58 23.79
N VAL A 64 14.78 1.35 23.62
CA VAL A 64 15.70 2.28 22.92
C VAL A 64 15.22 2.59 21.49
N TYR A 65 14.68 1.60 20.77
CA TYR A 65 14.15 1.77 19.43
C TYR A 65 12.69 2.25 19.46
N VAL A 66 11.85 1.62 20.29
CA VAL A 66 10.41 1.89 20.36
C VAL A 66 10.12 3.34 20.80
N HIS A 67 10.89 3.88 21.75
CA HIS A 67 10.67 5.22 22.29
C HIS A 67 11.52 6.32 21.62
N SER A 68 12.43 5.99 20.69
CA SER A 68 13.29 6.97 20.02
C SER A 68 12.47 8.00 19.21
N PRO A 69 12.46 9.29 19.59
CA PRO A 69 11.65 10.30 18.90
C PRO A 69 12.13 10.54 17.46
N GLY A 70 13.45 10.47 17.24
CA GLY A 70 14.06 10.60 15.92
C GLY A 70 13.67 9.47 14.98
N LEU A 71 13.67 8.22 15.46
CA LEU A 71 13.23 7.07 14.67
C LEU A 71 11.73 7.16 14.39
N GLN A 72 10.89 7.41 15.39
CA GLN A 72 9.44 7.53 15.19
C GLN A 72 9.07 8.66 14.21
N MET A 73 9.76 9.80 14.26
CA MET A 73 9.57 10.89 13.29
C MET A 73 10.05 10.49 11.88
N LEU A 74 11.18 9.81 11.73
CA LEU A 74 11.63 9.28 10.44
C LEU A 74 10.61 8.29 9.85
N LEU A 75 10.12 7.36 10.66
CA LEU A 75 9.13 6.36 10.25
C LEU A 75 7.78 7.02 9.88
N LYS A 76 7.32 8.05 10.62
CA LYS A 76 6.14 8.88 10.28
C LYS A 76 6.32 9.59 8.93
N ARG A 77 7.52 10.14 8.65
CA ARG A 77 7.85 10.77 7.36
C ARG A 77 7.87 9.75 6.22
N LEU A 78 8.44 8.56 6.42
CA LEU A 78 8.40 7.47 5.42
C LEU A 78 6.98 7.00 5.13
N PHE A 79 6.09 6.95 6.13
CA PHE A 79 4.67 6.67 5.90
C PHE A 79 3.97 7.74 5.04
N ILE A 80 4.27 9.02 5.25
CA ILE A 80 3.77 10.09 4.39
C ILE A 80 4.28 9.93 2.95
N VAL A 81 5.57 9.63 2.76
CA VAL A 81 6.14 9.31 1.43
C VAL A 81 5.37 8.15 0.80
N TRP A 82 5.18 7.03 1.51
CA TRP A 82 4.44 5.86 1.02
C TRP A 82 3.04 6.21 0.52
N VAL A 83 2.30 7.04 1.28
CA VAL A 83 0.98 7.52 0.87
C VAL A 83 1.07 8.35 -0.41
N CYS A 84 2.07 9.22 -0.57
CA CYS A 84 2.28 9.96 -1.83
C CYS A 84 2.59 9.01 -3.01
N LEU A 85 3.43 7.98 -2.82
CA LEU A 85 3.70 6.97 -3.86
C LEU A 85 2.46 6.14 -4.21
N ALA A 86 1.60 5.86 -3.22
CA ALA A 86 0.33 5.16 -3.41
C ALA A 86 -0.67 6.01 -4.20
N VAL A 87 -0.86 7.29 -3.82
CA VAL A 87 -1.67 8.25 -4.58
C VAL A 87 -1.19 8.32 -6.04
N ARG A 88 0.11 8.54 -6.27
CA ARG A 88 0.69 8.65 -7.62
C ARG A 88 0.59 7.37 -8.48
N THR A 89 0.37 6.20 -7.88
CA THR A 89 0.26 4.91 -8.63
C THR A 89 -1.10 4.22 -8.57
N GLN A 90 -2.03 4.67 -7.73
CA GLN A 90 -3.38 4.08 -7.59
C GLN A 90 -4.50 5.10 -7.88
N LEU A 91 -4.21 6.40 -7.85
CA LEU A 91 -5.17 7.49 -8.10
C LEU A 91 -4.89 8.26 -9.40
N THR A 92 -4.20 7.66 -10.38
CA THR A 92 -3.91 8.29 -11.68
C THR A 92 -5.17 8.86 -12.34
N ASP A 93 -6.27 8.09 -12.34
CA ASP A 93 -7.57 8.47 -12.91
C ASP A 93 -8.23 9.65 -12.14
N PHE A 94 -8.10 9.67 -10.82
CA PHE A 94 -8.63 10.73 -9.94
C PHE A 94 -7.82 12.04 -10.05
N VAL A 95 -6.49 11.91 -10.06
CA VAL A 95 -5.52 13.01 -10.13
C VAL A 95 -5.50 13.63 -11.54
N THR A 96 -5.63 12.80 -12.59
CA THR A 96 -5.60 13.23 -14.00
C THR A 96 -6.79 12.66 -14.80
N PRO A 97 -8.04 13.12 -14.56
CA PRO A 97 -9.22 12.60 -15.25
C PRO A 97 -9.14 12.73 -16.76
N GLN A 98 -9.82 11.86 -17.53
CA GLN A 98 -9.75 11.86 -19.00
C GLN A 98 -10.06 13.24 -19.62
N ALA A 99 -11.04 13.98 -19.07
CA ALA A 99 -11.42 15.33 -19.51
C ALA A 99 -10.34 16.41 -19.26
N LEU A 100 -9.37 16.13 -18.37
CA LEU A 100 -8.17 16.93 -18.12
C LEU A 100 -6.97 16.39 -18.94
N ALA A 101 -6.85 15.07 -19.06
CA ALA A 101 -5.80 14.41 -19.84
C ALA A 101 -5.80 14.85 -21.31
N ARG A 102 -6.97 14.92 -21.95
CA ARG A 102 -7.16 15.35 -23.36
C ARG A 102 -6.83 16.83 -23.64
N ARG A 103 -6.66 17.67 -22.61
CA ARG A 103 -6.32 19.10 -22.79
C ARG A 103 -4.81 19.29 -22.99
N PRO A 104 -4.36 20.31 -23.74
CA PRO A 104 -2.93 20.63 -23.87
C PRO A 104 -2.27 20.89 -22.49
N PRO A 105 -0.95 20.69 -22.37
CA PRO A 105 -0.21 21.01 -21.15
C PRO A 105 -0.34 22.50 -20.82
N SER A 106 -0.55 22.81 -19.54
CA SER A 106 -0.69 24.19 -19.05
C SER A 106 -0.49 24.22 -17.53
N LEU A 107 0.00 25.34 -17.01
CA LEU A 107 0.22 25.52 -15.56
C LEU A 107 -1.07 25.27 -14.75
N ARG A 108 -2.24 25.69 -15.26
CA ARG A 108 -3.55 25.43 -14.64
C ARG A 108 -3.90 23.94 -14.59
N LYS A 109 -3.55 23.15 -15.60
CA LYS A 109 -3.75 21.69 -15.60
C LYS A 109 -2.88 21.01 -14.54
N GLU A 110 -1.62 21.42 -14.44
CA GLU A 110 -0.68 20.84 -13.48
C GLU A 110 -0.96 21.25 -12.04
N ALA A 111 -1.36 22.50 -11.81
CA ALA A 111 -1.83 22.96 -10.49
C ALA A 111 -3.06 22.18 -10.00
N VAL A 112 -4.04 21.90 -10.88
CA VAL A 112 -5.21 21.05 -10.53
C VAL A 112 -4.79 19.60 -10.25
N ARG A 113 -3.81 19.07 -10.98
CA ARG A 113 -3.25 17.72 -10.79
C ARG A 113 -2.58 17.61 -9.41
N HIS A 114 -1.66 18.52 -9.09
CA HIS A 114 -0.99 18.56 -7.78
C HIS A 114 -1.96 18.82 -6.62
N ALA A 115 -2.95 19.73 -6.78
CA ALA A 115 -3.95 19.97 -5.75
C ALA A 115 -4.79 18.71 -5.43
N ARG A 116 -5.17 17.93 -6.44
CA ARG A 116 -5.88 16.65 -6.26
C ARG A 116 -5.01 15.59 -5.59
N ALA A 117 -3.73 15.48 -5.98
CA ALA A 117 -2.79 14.55 -5.39
C ALA A 117 -2.49 14.89 -3.91
N LEU A 118 -2.25 16.17 -3.61
CA LEU A 118 -2.03 16.66 -2.26
C LEU A 118 -3.26 16.49 -1.37
N PHE A 119 -4.47 16.80 -1.87
CA PHE A 119 -5.72 16.51 -1.16
C PHE A 119 -5.83 15.02 -0.80
N ALA A 120 -5.63 14.12 -1.76
CA ALA A 120 -5.67 12.68 -1.51
C ALA A 120 -4.61 12.22 -0.49
N ALA A 121 -3.39 12.77 -0.56
CA ALA A 121 -2.30 12.45 0.37
C ALA A 121 -2.59 12.96 1.80
N VAL A 122 -3.13 14.17 1.94
CA VAL A 122 -3.55 14.74 3.23
C VAL A 122 -4.68 13.91 3.82
N THR A 123 -5.77 13.67 3.09
CA THR A 123 -6.93 12.90 3.58
C THR A 123 -6.53 11.47 3.98
N ALA A 124 -5.66 10.81 3.20
CA ALA A 124 -5.20 9.46 3.50
C ALA A 124 -4.27 9.39 4.74
N ASN A 125 -3.50 10.43 5.04
CA ASN A 125 -2.74 10.50 6.30
C ASN A 125 -3.63 10.87 7.49
N LEU A 126 -4.59 11.79 7.31
CA LEU A 126 -5.49 12.25 8.37
C LEU A 126 -6.38 11.14 8.93
N LEU A 127 -7.05 10.35 8.06
CA LEU A 127 -8.15 9.46 8.48
C LEU A 127 -7.77 8.50 9.61
N GLY A 128 -6.54 7.98 9.62
CA GLY A 128 -6.04 7.16 10.73
C GLY A 128 -6.05 7.90 12.07
N THR A 129 -5.54 9.14 12.09
CA THR A 129 -5.54 9.99 13.30
C THR A 129 -6.95 10.43 13.70
N THR A 130 -7.84 10.66 12.72
CA THR A 130 -9.24 11.06 12.96
C THR A 130 -10.07 9.96 13.61
N ILE A 131 -9.74 8.69 13.39
CA ILE A 131 -10.40 7.57 14.07
C ILE A 131 -9.69 7.23 15.40
N ILE A 132 -8.34 7.17 15.40
CA ILE A 132 -7.57 6.68 16.55
C ILE A 132 -7.58 7.68 17.71
N ARG A 133 -7.34 8.97 17.49
CA ARG A 133 -7.17 9.92 18.61
C ARG A 133 -8.45 10.12 19.44
N PRO A 134 -9.67 10.20 18.87
CA PRO A 134 -10.88 10.31 19.67
C PRO A 134 -11.16 9.11 20.57
N VAL A 135 -10.74 7.89 20.20
CA VAL A 135 -10.84 6.69 21.07
C VAL A 135 -9.95 6.82 22.32
N PHE A 136 -8.94 7.69 22.27
CA PHE A 136 -8.07 8.06 23.39
C PHE A 136 -8.33 9.50 23.89
N GLY A 137 -9.56 10.01 23.73
CA GLY A 137 -9.98 11.33 24.24
C GLY A 137 -9.30 12.54 23.59
N ALA A 138 -8.55 12.36 22.50
CA ALA A 138 -7.71 13.40 21.92
C ALA A 138 -8.19 13.89 20.54
N ALA A 139 -8.04 15.18 20.27
CA ALA A 139 -8.40 15.79 18.98
C ALA A 139 -7.49 15.29 17.82
N PRO A 140 -7.99 15.18 16.57
CA PRO A 140 -7.18 14.79 15.41
C PRO A 140 -6.00 15.72 15.12
N GLN A 141 -4.86 15.19 14.64
CA GLN A 141 -3.63 15.97 14.35
C GLN A 141 -3.69 16.70 13.00
N ILE A 142 -4.68 17.59 12.80
CA ILE A 142 -4.90 18.22 11.48
C ILE A 142 -3.72 19.11 11.07
N GLU A 143 -3.35 20.08 11.91
CA GLU A 143 -2.26 21.03 11.62
C GLU A 143 -0.91 20.33 11.44
N GLU A 144 -0.53 19.45 12.37
CA GLU A 144 0.74 18.71 12.30
C GLU A 144 0.81 17.84 11.03
N THR A 145 -0.30 17.20 10.64
CA THR A 145 -0.38 16.42 9.41
C THR A 145 -0.20 17.31 8.18
N LEU A 146 -0.83 18.49 8.11
CA LEU A 146 -0.62 19.44 7.01
C LEU A 146 0.84 19.91 6.95
N ARG A 147 1.41 20.30 8.09
CA ARG A 147 2.79 20.78 8.25
C ARG A 147 3.84 19.75 7.83
N LEU A 148 3.53 18.46 7.91
CA LEU A 148 4.41 17.37 7.44
C LEU A 148 4.10 16.92 6.00
N VAL A 149 2.82 16.74 5.64
CA VAL A 149 2.42 16.17 4.33
C VAL A 149 2.75 17.12 3.18
N VAL A 150 2.52 18.44 3.34
CA VAL A 150 2.75 19.42 2.26
C VAL A 150 4.22 19.44 1.79
N PRO A 151 5.24 19.66 2.65
CA PRO A 151 6.64 19.68 2.19
C PRO A 151 7.13 18.31 1.71
N ILE A 152 6.69 17.20 2.33
CA ILE A 152 7.09 15.85 1.92
C ILE A 152 6.48 15.49 0.55
N TYR A 153 5.26 15.95 0.26
CA TYR A 153 4.65 15.77 -1.05
C TYR A 153 5.50 16.40 -2.16
N PHE A 154 5.89 17.67 -2.02
CA PHE A 154 6.75 18.33 -3.01
C PHE A 154 8.13 17.67 -3.12
N PHE A 155 8.73 17.23 -2.01
CA PHE A 155 9.98 16.45 -2.04
C PHE A 155 9.85 15.15 -2.84
N VAL A 156 8.73 14.42 -2.70
CA VAL A 156 8.49 13.18 -3.47
C VAL A 156 8.36 13.46 -4.97
N GLU A 157 7.66 14.52 -5.38
CA GLU A 157 7.56 14.85 -6.80
C GLU A 157 8.93 15.29 -7.38
N VAL A 158 9.75 16.04 -6.62
CA VAL A 158 11.14 16.38 -7.02
C VAL A 158 12.02 15.14 -7.15
N VAL A 159 11.91 14.18 -6.23
CA VAL A 159 12.66 12.90 -6.27
C VAL A 159 12.25 12.03 -7.46
N LEU A 160 10.98 12.05 -7.86
CA LEU A 160 10.45 11.20 -8.94
C LEU A 160 10.56 11.81 -10.33
N ASP A 161 10.28 13.11 -10.51
CA ASP A 161 10.30 13.75 -11.84
C ASP A 161 11.63 14.50 -12.10
N GLY A 162 12.23 15.10 -11.06
CA GLY A 162 13.53 15.76 -11.13
C GLY A 162 14.70 14.77 -11.08
N LEU A 163 14.88 14.08 -9.95
CA LEU A 163 15.98 13.13 -9.75
C LEU A 163 15.74 11.76 -10.42
N ARG A 164 14.52 11.48 -10.89
CA ARG A 164 14.13 10.28 -11.64
C ARG A 164 14.44 8.96 -10.92
N VAL A 165 14.38 8.97 -9.58
CA VAL A 165 14.70 7.80 -8.75
C VAL A 165 13.74 6.63 -9.08
N PRO A 166 14.25 5.39 -9.27
CA PRO A 166 13.40 4.24 -9.61
C PRO A 166 12.28 3.99 -8.61
N MET A 167 11.03 4.14 -9.06
CA MET A 167 9.82 3.94 -8.24
C MET A 167 9.78 2.60 -7.45
N PRO A 168 10.22 1.44 -7.98
CA PRO A 168 10.29 0.20 -7.20
C PRO A 168 11.31 0.25 -6.06
N LEU A 169 12.47 0.89 -6.26
CA LEU A 169 13.50 1.04 -5.23
C LEU A 169 12.98 1.94 -4.10
N LEU A 170 12.38 3.08 -4.46
CA LEU A 170 11.79 3.99 -3.47
C LEU A 170 10.65 3.31 -2.71
N LYS A 171 9.78 2.55 -3.39
CA LYS A 171 8.75 1.72 -2.73
C LYS A 171 9.35 0.65 -1.82
N ALA A 172 10.46 0.01 -2.17
CA ALA A 172 11.10 -0.99 -1.33
C ALA A 172 11.69 -0.37 -0.06
N VAL A 173 12.50 0.68 -0.17
CA VAL A 173 13.11 1.37 1.00
C VAL A 173 12.03 1.94 1.92
N VAL A 174 11.04 2.62 1.34
CA VAL A 174 9.95 3.24 2.13
C VAL A 174 9.00 2.20 2.70
N GLY A 175 8.71 1.12 1.95
CA GLY A 175 7.86 0.02 2.41
C GLY A 175 8.43 -0.73 3.62
N LEU A 176 9.76 -0.88 3.70
CA LEU A 176 10.43 -1.40 4.90
C LEU A 176 10.19 -0.49 6.11
N GLY A 177 10.36 0.83 5.94
CA GLY A 177 10.07 1.81 6.99
C GLY A 177 8.60 1.82 7.43
N VAL A 178 7.66 1.67 6.51
CA VAL A 178 6.23 1.52 6.85
C VAL A 178 5.96 0.20 7.59
N SER A 179 6.64 -0.88 7.22
CA SER A 179 6.56 -2.15 7.92
C SER A 179 7.05 -2.00 9.37
N TRP A 180 8.19 -1.34 9.58
CA TRP A 180 8.71 -1.05 10.92
C TRP A 180 7.78 -0.17 11.74
N LEU A 181 7.26 0.91 11.15
CA LEU A 181 6.28 1.78 11.80
C LEU A 181 5.10 0.96 12.31
N LYS A 182 4.54 0.08 11.48
CA LYS A 182 3.36 -0.71 11.85
C LYS A 182 3.70 -1.84 12.84
N ALA A 183 4.83 -2.51 12.69
CA ALA A 183 5.32 -3.51 13.65
C ALA A 183 5.46 -2.93 15.07
N VAL A 184 5.96 -1.69 15.21
CA VAL A 184 6.07 -1.00 16.51
C VAL A 184 4.75 -0.38 16.97
N THR A 185 3.96 0.20 16.04
CA THR A 185 2.71 0.91 16.38
C THR A 185 1.58 -0.03 16.78
N ILE A 186 1.52 -1.27 16.27
CA ILE A 186 0.44 -2.21 16.62
C ILE A 186 0.49 -2.59 18.11
N PRO A 187 1.59 -3.13 18.68
CA PRO A 187 1.66 -3.45 20.11
C PRO A 187 1.45 -2.23 21.00
N LYS A 188 1.99 -1.07 20.59
CA LYS A 188 1.85 0.19 21.33
C LYS A 188 0.39 0.65 21.42
N LEU A 189 -0.35 0.69 20.30
CA LEU A 189 -1.77 1.08 20.32
C LEU A 189 -2.64 0.08 21.08
N VAL A 190 -2.28 -1.21 21.08
CA VAL A 190 -2.97 -2.24 21.87
C VAL A 190 -2.69 -2.05 23.37
N MET A 191 -1.46 -1.68 23.74
CA MET A 191 -1.09 -1.33 25.12
C MET A 191 -1.80 -0.06 25.59
N GLU A 192 -1.80 1.00 24.78
CA GLU A 192 -2.54 2.25 25.06
C GLU A 192 -4.05 1.99 25.25
N TRP A 193 -4.63 1.04 24.48
CA TRP A 193 -6.02 0.58 24.68
C TRP A 193 -6.20 -0.27 25.94
N GLN A 194 -5.28 -1.18 26.27
CA GLN A 194 -5.30 -1.95 27.53
C GLN A 194 -5.27 -1.05 28.77
N THR A 195 -4.59 0.10 28.70
CA THR A 195 -4.47 1.08 29.79
C THR A 195 -5.57 2.16 29.82
N ASN A 196 -6.50 2.15 28.87
CA ASN A 196 -7.58 3.15 28.80
C ASN A 196 -8.69 2.81 29.81
N THR A 197 -9.23 3.81 30.53
CA THR A 197 -10.35 3.60 31.46
C THR A 197 -11.61 3.07 30.76
N ASP A 198 -11.80 3.46 29.50
CA ASP A 198 -12.96 3.09 28.68
C ASP A 198 -12.56 2.07 27.59
N ALA A 199 -11.81 1.02 27.97
CA ALA A 199 -11.26 -0.02 27.08
C ALA A 199 -12.32 -0.94 26.44
N HIS A 200 -13.20 -0.39 25.59
CA HIS A 200 -14.28 -1.13 24.94
C HIS A 200 -13.78 -1.93 23.70
N PRO A 201 -14.27 -3.16 23.43
CA PRO A 201 -13.85 -3.96 22.27
C PRO A 201 -14.09 -3.29 20.90
N LEU A 202 -15.12 -2.45 20.76
CA LEU A 202 -15.31 -1.66 19.53
C LEU A 202 -14.18 -0.64 19.32
N GLY A 203 -13.63 -0.09 20.40
CA GLY A 203 -12.46 0.80 20.35
C GLY A 203 -11.22 0.06 19.86
N PHE A 204 -10.96 -1.14 20.38
CA PHE A 204 -9.89 -2.03 19.90
C PHE A 204 -10.02 -2.34 18.40
N LEU A 205 -11.21 -2.70 17.93
CA LEU A 205 -11.48 -2.97 16.52
C LEU A 205 -11.28 -1.73 15.65
N ALA A 206 -11.77 -0.56 16.10
CA ALA A 206 -11.62 0.71 15.40
C ALA A 206 -10.14 1.14 15.28
N VAL A 207 -9.40 1.11 16.39
CA VAL A 207 -7.97 1.49 16.44
C VAL A 207 -7.12 0.54 15.59
N SER A 208 -7.31 -0.78 15.73
CA SER A 208 -6.58 -1.78 14.94
C SER A 208 -6.85 -1.64 13.45
N THR A 209 -8.12 -1.50 13.06
CA THR A 209 -8.52 -1.35 11.65
C THR A 209 -8.05 -0.01 11.05
N ALA A 210 -8.17 1.09 11.80
CA ALA A 210 -7.74 2.41 11.34
C ALA A 210 -6.22 2.47 11.14
N ASN A 211 -5.43 1.96 12.10
CA ASN A 211 -3.98 1.90 12.00
C ASN A 211 -3.54 1.12 10.74
N LEU A 212 -4.21 0.01 10.45
CA LEU A 212 -3.82 -0.91 9.39
C LEU A 212 -4.38 -0.54 8.00
N TYR A 213 -5.57 0.07 7.88
CA TYR A 213 -6.25 0.20 6.60
C TYR A 213 -6.86 1.57 6.28
N ALA A 214 -6.91 2.54 7.19
CA ALA A 214 -7.57 3.84 6.93
C ALA A 214 -7.08 4.54 5.65
N SER A 215 -5.77 4.71 5.48
CA SER A 215 -5.18 5.33 4.28
C SER A 215 -5.50 4.56 3.00
N GLY A 216 -5.55 3.22 3.08
CA GLY A 216 -5.94 2.35 1.96
C GLY A 216 -7.43 2.41 1.65
N ALA A 217 -8.29 2.68 2.63
CA ALA A 217 -9.71 2.93 2.43
C ALA A 217 -9.94 4.26 1.68
N VAL A 218 -9.25 5.34 2.06
CA VAL A 218 -9.29 6.62 1.33
C VAL A 218 -8.85 6.45 -0.13
N VAL A 219 -7.73 5.76 -0.37
CA VAL A 219 -7.24 5.51 -1.74
C VAL A 219 -8.24 4.69 -2.56
N ARG A 220 -8.84 3.63 -2.00
CA ARG A 220 -9.89 2.86 -2.70
C ARG A 220 -11.17 3.68 -2.95
N TYR A 221 -11.59 4.48 -1.98
CA TYR A 221 -12.76 5.36 -2.09
C TYR A 221 -12.58 6.36 -3.23
N LEU A 222 -11.47 7.11 -3.26
CA LEU A 222 -11.20 8.10 -4.29
C LEU A 222 -11.03 7.46 -5.68
N ALA A 223 -10.46 6.25 -5.75
CA ALA A 223 -10.35 5.48 -6.99
C ALA A 223 -11.73 5.06 -7.52
N ASN A 224 -12.61 4.52 -6.66
CA ASN A 224 -13.97 4.15 -7.05
C ASN A 224 -14.77 5.39 -7.49
N TYR A 225 -14.76 6.45 -6.68
CA TYR A 225 -15.44 7.71 -6.96
C TYR A 225 -15.00 8.33 -8.30
N SER A 226 -13.71 8.22 -8.67
CA SER A 226 -13.23 8.70 -9.98
C SER A 226 -13.75 7.92 -11.20
N ARG A 227 -14.30 6.71 -10.99
CA ARG A 227 -14.79 5.81 -12.06
C ARG A 227 -16.30 5.77 -12.14
N THR A 228 -16.99 5.81 -11.00
CA THR A 228 -18.45 5.67 -10.91
C THR A 228 -19.17 6.98 -10.64
N HIS A 229 -18.46 8.01 -10.15
CA HIS A 229 -19.03 9.23 -9.55
C HIS A 229 -20.01 8.97 -8.38
N ARG A 230 -20.08 7.74 -7.86
CA ARG A 230 -20.92 7.35 -6.72
C ARG A 230 -20.16 7.51 -5.41
N VAL A 231 -20.82 8.13 -4.43
CA VAL A 231 -20.30 8.28 -3.06
C VAL A 231 -20.22 6.92 -2.34
N LEU A 232 -21.16 6.02 -2.63
CA LEU A 232 -21.18 4.68 -2.04
C LEU A 232 -21.62 3.68 -3.12
N ASP A 233 -20.89 2.58 -3.25
CA ASP A 233 -21.24 1.44 -4.10
C ASP A 233 -20.87 0.14 -3.36
N LEU A 234 -21.66 -0.17 -2.33
CA LEU A 234 -21.47 -1.32 -1.45
C LEU A 234 -21.99 -2.61 -2.11
N SER A 235 -21.24 -3.10 -3.10
CA SER A 235 -21.42 -4.45 -3.60
C SER A 235 -21.14 -5.48 -2.49
N LEU A 236 -21.74 -6.68 -2.59
CA LEU A 236 -21.49 -7.79 -1.65
C LEU A 236 -19.99 -8.11 -1.52
N GLY A 237 -19.23 -8.00 -2.61
CA GLY A 237 -17.77 -8.15 -2.59
C GLY A 237 -17.05 -7.03 -1.82
N ALA A 238 -17.53 -5.78 -1.89
CA ALA A 238 -17.00 -4.69 -1.07
C ALA A 238 -17.29 -4.89 0.42
N PHE A 239 -18.48 -5.38 0.78
CA PHE A 239 -18.82 -5.72 2.17
C PHE A 239 -17.95 -6.86 2.72
N GLY A 240 -17.84 -7.97 2.00
CA GLY A 240 -16.96 -9.09 2.38
C GLY A 240 -15.49 -8.67 2.53
N PHE A 241 -15.02 -7.77 1.67
CA PHE A 241 -13.67 -7.21 1.76
C PHE A 241 -13.47 -6.28 2.97
N ILE A 242 -14.49 -5.50 3.37
CA ILE A 242 -14.46 -4.72 4.62
C ILE A 242 -14.41 -5.67 5.83
N LEU A 243 -15.23 -6.73 5.83
CA LEU A 243 -15.23 -7.74 6.90
C LEU A 243 -13.87 -8.44 7.02
N GLN A 244 -13.23 -8.79 5.89
CA GLN A 244 -11.86 -9.30 5.87
C GLN A 244 -10.85 -8.31 6.47
N ILE A 245 -10.94 -7.03 6.11
CA ILE A 245 -10.10 -5.96 6.67
C ILE A 245 -10.24 -5.88 8.20
N VAL A 246 -11.45 -5.90 8.73
CA VAL A 246 -11.71 -5.84 10.18
C VAL A 246 -11.20 -7.10 10.86
N GLY A 247 -11.52 -8.29 10.33
CA GLY A 247 -11.10 -9.58 10.89
C GLY A 247 -9.57 -9.74 10.94
N THR A 248 -8.86 -9.47 9.84
CA THR A 248 -7.39 -9.51 9.82
C THR A 248 -6.79 -8.48 10.78
N SER A 249 -7.38 -7.30 10.90
CA SER A 249 -6.89 -6.27 11.84
C SER A 249 -7.11 -6.68 13.30
N ALA A 250 -8.25 -7.29 13.61
CA ALA A 250 -8.56 -7.82 14.93
C ALA A 250 -7.61 -8.94 15.34
N VAL A 251 -7.40 -9.94 14.47
CA VAL A 251 -6.48 -11.07 14.74
C VAL A 251 -5.06 -10.59 15.04
N ILE A 252 -4.51 -9.68 14.23
CA ILE A 252 -3.17 -9.15 14.45
C ILE A 252 -3.09 -8.29 15.72
N GLY A 253 -4.17 -7.56 16.06
CA GLY A 253 -4.29 -6.87 17.35
C GLY A 253 -4.31 -7.84 18.54
N VAL A 254 -4.98 -8.99 18.43
CA VAL A 254 -5.05 -10.01 19.49
C VAL A 254 -3.70 -10.71 19.66
N VAL A 255 -3.00 -11.03 18.57
CA VAL A 255 -1.62 -11.54 18.63
C VAL A 255 -0.71 -10.57 19.38
N ALA A 256 -0.83 -9.26 19.10
CA ALA A 256 -0.07 -8.24 19.83
C ALA A 256 -0.52 -8.06 21.30
N HIS A 257 -1.81 -8.22 21.61
CA HIS A 257 -2.34 -8.19 22.98
C HIS A 257 -1.74 -9.32 23.84
N VAL A 258 -1.73 -10.54 23.31
CA VAL A 258 -1.16 -11.71 24.00
C VAL A 258 0.36 -11.58 24.08
N ALA A 259 1.03 -11.05 23.05
CA ALA A 259 2.47 -10.76 23.10
C ALA A 259 2.81 -9.79 24.26
N ASN A 260 2.10 -8.66 24.36
CA ASN A 260 2.26 -7.70 25.45
C ASN A 260 2.04 -8.34 26.83
N HIS A 261 1.02 -9.19 26.98
CA HIS A 261 0.74 -9.90 28.23
C HIS A 261 1.85 -10.89 28.61
N PHE A 262 2.44 -11.59 27.63
CA PHE A 262 3.52 -12.54 27.86
C PHE A 262 4.89 -11.89 28.12
N VAL A 263 5.14 -10.64 27.69
CA VAL A 263 6.34 -9.88 28.11
C VAL A 263 6.37 -9.66 29.63
N SER A 264 5.20 -9.51 30.25
CA SER A 264 5.07 -9.31 31.71
C SER A 264 5.34 -10.57 32.55
N ASN A 265 5.72 -11.70 31.94
CA ASN A 265 6.16 -12.91 32.63
C ASN A 265 7.48 -13.41 32.01
N GLU A 266 8.55 -13.44 32.79
CA GLU A 266 9.89 -13.82 32.33
C GLU A 266 9.94 -15.24 31.72
N GLU A 267 9.14 -16.18 32.24
CA GLU A 267 9.03 -17.55 31.73
C GLU A 267 8.48 -17.60 30.29
N ARG A 268 7.75 -16.56 29.85
CA ARG A 268 7.03 -16.51 28.57
C ARG A 268 7.62 -15.55 27.55
N ILE A 269 8.79 -14.97 27.80
CA ILE A 269 9.50 -14.08 26.86
C ILE A 269 9.68 -14.73 25.48
N MET A 270 9.92 -16.04 25.41
CA MET A 270 10.02 -16.75 24.14
C MET A 270 8.68 -16.88 23.39
N GLU A 271 7.56 -17.09 24.11
CA GLU A 271 6.22 -17.06 23.52
C GLU A 271 5.90 -15.65 22.99
N ALA A 272 6.19 -14.61 23.76
CA ALA A 272 6.03 -13.21 23.35
C ALA A 272 6.83 -12.89 22.08
N ARG A 273 8.10 -13.32 22.00
CA ARG A 273 8.95 -13.16 20.82
C ARG A 273 8.35 -13.83 19.57
N VAL A 274 7.79 -15.03 19.67
CA VAL A 274 7.09 -15.70 18.55
C VAL A 274 5.85 -14.92 18.10
N LEU A 275 5.08 -14.35 19.03
CA LEU A 275 3.91 -13.53 18.70
C LEU A 275 4.31 -12.19 18.07
N TYR A 276 5.38 -11.53 18.53
CA TYR A 276 5.94 -10.35 17.88
C TYR A 276 6.51 -10.66 16.48
N PHE A 277 7.08 -11.84 16.26
CA PHE A 277 7.49 -12.28 14.92
C PHE A 277 6.29 -12.30 13.98
N CYS A 278 5.14 -12.83 14.40
CA CYS A 278 3.91 -12.82 13.60
C CYS A 278 3.43 -11.39 13.26
N VAL A 279 3.54 -10.42 14.20
CA VAL A 279 3.19 -9.01 13.96
C VAL A 279 4.17 -8.33 12.98
N ALA A 280 5.47 -8.54 13.15
CA ALA A 280 6.51 -7.99 12.27
C ALA A 280 6.43 -8.60 10.86
N TRP A 281 6.28 -9.93 10.77
CA TRP A 281 6.09 -10.67 9.54
C TRP A 281 4.85 -10.19 8.76
N PHE A 282 3.71 -10.03 9.43
CA PHE A 282 2.50 -9.48 8.81
C PHE A 282 2.71 -8.06 8.26
N ALA A 283 3.42 -7.19 8.99
CA ALA A 283 3.72 -5.85 8.51
C ALA A 283 4.63 -5.87 7.26
N LEU A 284 5.67 -6.70 7.26
CA LEU A 284 6.62 -6.86 6.16
C LEU A 284 5.96 -7.51 4.92
N ASP A 285 5.11 -8.53 5.11
CA ASP A 285 4.30 -9.12 4.04
C ASP A 285 3.38 -8.07 3.39
N LYS A 286 2.65 -7.32 4.22
CA LYS A 286 1.62 -6.38 3.77
C LYS A 286 2.16 -5.12 3.08
N TYR A 287 3.27 -4.56 3.55
CA TYR A 287 3.78 -3.27 3.05
C TYR A 287 5.08 -3.37 2.23
N TRP A 288 5.90 -4.42 2.42
CA TRP A 288 7.22 -4.51 1.79
C TRP A 288 7.35 -5.58 0.71
N LYS A 289 6.82 -6.79 0.93
CA LYS A 289 6.93 -7.96 0.04
C LYS A 289 6.65 -7.67 -1.44
N LYS A 290 5.55 -6.96 -1.75
CA LYS A 290 5.24 -6.60 -3.13
C LYS A 290 6.26 -5.64 -3.73
N ALA A 291 6.73 -4.66 -2.96
CA ALA A 291 7.73 -3.71 -3.43
C ALA A 291 9.10 -4.37 -3.65
N LEU A 292 9.43 -5.40 -2.86
CA LEU A 292 10.57 -6.29 -3.13
C LEU A 292 10.40 -7.06 -4.44
N GLY A 293 9.23 -7.68 -4.68
CA GLY A 293 8.95 -8.37 -5.94
C GLY A 293 9.06 -7.45 -7.17
N ASP A 294 8.41 -6.28 -7.11
CA ASP A 294 8.49 -5.23 -8.14
C ASP A 294 9.95 -4.78 -8.38
N LEU A 295 10.80 -4.79 -7.35
CA LEU A 295 12.23 -4.43 -7.43
C LEU A 295 13.10 -5.57 -7.97
N PHE A 296 12.93 -6.81 -7.51
CA PHE A 296 13.70 -7.96 -7.98
C PHE A 296 13.44 -8.25 -9.46
N VAL A 297 12.18 -8.17 -9.91
CA VAL A 297 11.85 -8.22 -11.35
C VAL A 297 12.60 -7.11 -12.10
N LYS A 298 12.59 -5.87 -11.60
CA LYS A 298 13.31 -4.76 -12.25
C LYS A 298 14.85 -4.95 -12.27
N LEU A 299 15.45 -5.59 -11.26
CA LEU A 299 16.90 -5.77 -11.17
C LEU A 299 17.41 -7.04 -11.88
N LEU A 300 16.64 -8.13 -11.84
CA LEU A 300 17.08 -9.46 -12.26
C LEU A 300 16.45 -9.93 -13.58
N THR A 301 15.32 -9.33 -14.01
CA THR A 301 14.67 -9.66 -15.30
C THR A 301 14.54 -8.48 -16.25
N SER A 302 15.04 -7.30 -15.89
CA SER A 302 15.32 -6.26 -16.89
C SER A 302 16.49 -6.73 -17.75
N PRO A 303 16.40 -6.71 -19.10
CA PRO A 303 17.57 -6.97 -19.92
C PRO A 303 18.63 -5.91 -19.60
N ALA A 304 19.78 -6.35 -19.10
CA ALA A 304 20.97 -5.53 -19.07
C ALA A 304 21.28 -5.06 -20.51
N LYS A 305 21.86 -3.87 -20.67
CA LYS A 305 22.28 -3.40 -21.99
C LYS A 305 23.45 -4.25 -22.49
N SER A 306 23.16 -5.34 -23.20
CA SER A 306 24.10 -6.06 -24.07
C SER A 306 24.44 -5.22 -25.31
N LYS A 307 25.01 -4.04 -25.04
CA LYS A 307 25.67 -3.14 -25.98
C LYS A 307 27.02 -2.71 -25.39
N THR A 308 27.77 -3.71 -24.93
CA THR A 308 29.23 -3.65 -24.93
C THR A 308 29.69 -3.81 -26.38
N SER A 309 30.18 -2.68 -26.94
CA SER A 309 31.10 -2.58 -28.09
C SER A 309 31.12 -3.77 -29.05
#